data_AF-A0A3T1CB98-F1
#
_entry.id   AF-A0A3T1CB98-F1
#
_cell.length_a   1.000
_cell.length_b   1.000
_cell.length_c   1.000
_cell.angle_alpha   90.00
_cell.angle_beta   90.00
_cell.angle_gamma   90.00
#
_symmetry.space_group_name_H-M   'P 1'
#
loop_
_entity.id
_entity.type
_entity.pdbx_description
1 polymer ?
#
loop_
_entity_poly.entity_id
_entity_poly.type
_entity_poly.pdbx_seq_one_letter_code
_entity_poly.pdbx_strand_id
1 'polypeptide(L)'
;MKYSPVAVINLKRYPERWIAWVKEAERMGITDYSRWEAVDGSTLTITAEVQQLFIKNDFNEHRGTIGCALSHMHLWLHIIENKIPELIILEDDARFNESFEIPELPLGWDLFYYSGPAFKSIYPPGISINDKIMIPQFSKDLHFTTLSYRLSYSGACKLIGRLKKIGFNRAVDGFIRDTFDRLNVFCYKKSRVYPANDLESEVNPTFKCFL
;
A
#
# COMPACT_ATOMS: atom_id res chain seq x y z
N MET A 1 13.36 16.83 13.67
CA MET A 1 12.48 16.63 12.49
C MET A 1 11.46 15.58 12.90
N LYS A 2 10.16 15.92 12.82
CA LYS A 2 9.07 14.98 13.12
C LYS A 2 9.12 13.86 12.08
N TYR A 3 9.11 12.61 12.52
CA TYR A 3 9.06 11.45 11.63
C TYR A 3 7.81 11.54 10.73
N SER A 4 7.88 10.93 9.54
CA SER A 4 6.72 10.81 8.65
C SER A 4 5.60 10.10 9.40
N PRO A 5 4.36 10.61 9.39
CA PRO A 5 3.25 9.98 10.10
C PRO A 5 2.99 8.58 9.53
N VAL A 6 2.58 7.66 10.40
CA VAL A 6 2.22 6.28 10.03
C VAL A 6 0.72 6.07 10.23
N ALA A 7 0.05 5.56 9.19
CA ALA A 7 -1.33 5.09 9.24
C ALA A 7 -1.37 3.58 8.97
N VAL A 8 -2.11 2.85 9.80
CA VAL A 8 -2.20 1.40 9.76
C VAL A 8 -3.63 0.99 9.47
N ILE A 9 -3.86 0.41 8.30
CA ILE A 9 -5.16 -0.08 7.88
C ILE A 9 -5.48 -1.36 8.63
N ASN A 10 -6.59 -1.35 9.36
CA ASN A 10 -7.10 -2.52 10.05
C ASN A 10 -8.63 -2.52 10.02
N LEU A 11 -9.22 -3.67 9.73
CA LEU A 11 -10.66 -3.86 9.81
C LEU A 11 -11.09 -3.85 11.28
N LYS A 12 -12.15 -3.09 11.58
CA LYS A 12 -12.69 -2.99 12.94
C LYS A 12 -13.05 -4.34 13.56
N ARG A 13 -13.55 -5.27 12.74
CA ARG A 13 -13.96 -6.62 13.15
C ARG A 13 -12.80 -7.57 13.48
N TYR A 14 -11.56 -7.17 13.20
CA TYR A 14 -10.34 -7.95 13.51
C TYR A 14 -9.46 -7.24 14.55
N PRO A 15 -9.93 -7.10 15.81
CA PRO A 15 -9.16 -6.51 16.89
C PRO A 15 -7.91 -7.33 17.24
N GLU A 16 -7.90 -8.64 17.00
CA GLU A 16 -6.74 -9.50 17.22
C GLU A 16 -5.59 -9.21 16.24
N ARG A 17 -5.90 -8.90 14.96
CA ARG A 17 -4.89 -8.41 14.00
C ARG A 17 -4.30 -7.08 14.45
N TRP A 18 -5.12 -6.17 14.99
CA TRP A 18 -4.66 -4.92 15.57
C TRP A 18 -3.71 -5.15 16.76
N ILE A 19 -4.06 -6.05 17.68
CA ILE A 19 -3.19 -6.41 18.82
C ILE A 19 -1.87 -7.01 18.35
N ALA A 20 -1.90 -7.87 17.32
CA ALA A 20 -0.69 -8.42 16.73
C ALA A 20 0.21 -7.34 16.09
N TRP A 21 -0.41 -6.39 15.37
CA TRP A 21 0.30 -5.26 14.79
C TRP A 21 0.92 -4.35 15.87
N VAL A 22 0.20 -4.06 16.98
CA VAL A 22 0.74 -3.24 18.09
C VAL A 22 1.98 -3.90 18.70
N LYS A 23 1.97 -5.22 18.93
CA LYS A 23 3.16 -5.96 19.40
C LYS A 23 4.33 -5.86 18.41
N GLU A 24 4.03 -5.89 17.12
CA GLU A 24 5.05 -5.73 16.08
C GLU A 24 5.63 -4.30 16.07
N ALA A 25 4.78 -3.29 16.23
CA ALA A 25 5.20 -1.90 16.36
C ALA A 25 6.10 -1.69 17.59
N GLU A 26 5.73 -2.26 18.74
CA GLU A 26 6.56 -2.26 19.96
C GLU A 26 7.91 -2.93 19.71
N ARG A 27 7.92 -4.11 19.08
CA ARG A 27 9.15 -4.85 18.74
C ARG A 27 10.09 -4.02 17.84
N MET A 28 9.52 -3.22 16.95
CA MET A 28 10.25 -2.39 15.99
C MET A 28 10.52 -0.96 16.46
N GLY A 29 10.02 -0.57 17.62
CA GLY A 29 10.15 0.80 18.13
C GLY A 29 9.35 1.85 17.35
N ILE A 30 8.29 1.44 16.63
CA ILE A 30 7.38 2.35 15.93
C ILE A 30 6.39 2.89 16.96
N THR A 31 6.51 4.17 17.32
CA THR A 31 5.73 4.77 18.41
C THR A 31 4.73 5.86 17.97
N ASP A 32 4.92 6.46 16.80
CA ASP A 32 4.06 7.51 16.26
C ASP A 32 3.26 6.97 15.06
N TYR A 33 2.10 6.38 15.37
CA TYR A 33 1.22 5.76 14.40
C TYR A 33 -0.25 5.94 14.77
N SER A 34 -1.13 5.79 13.78
CA SER A 34 -2.57 5.83 13.96
C SER A 34 -3.23 4.60 13.33
N ARG A 35 -4.26 4.08 14.00
CA ARG A 35 -5.15 3.06 13.41
C ARG A 35 -6.08 3.74 12.43
N TRP A 36 -6.07 3.27 11.19
CA TRP A 36 -7.03 3.65 10.17
C TRP A 36 -8.09 2.55 10.04
N GLU A 37 -9.35 2.88 10.33
CA GLU A 37 -10.46 1.94 10.21
C GLU A 37 -10.68 1.60 8.72
N ALA A 38 -10.38 0.36 8.35
CA ALA A 38 -10.53 -0.12 6.99
C ALA A 38 -12.02 -0.22 6.60
N VAL A 39 -12.31 -0.01 5.33
CA VAL A 39 -13.63 -0.24 4.75
C VAL A 39 -13.88 -1.74 4.67
N ASP A 40 -14.86 -2.20 5.42
CA ASP A 40 -15.30 -3.58 5.42
C ASP A 40 -16.13 -3.89 4.17
N GLY A 41 -15.49 -4.55 3.19
CA GLY A 41 -16.16 -5.01 1.98
C GLY A 41 -17.38 -5.90 2.25
N SER A 42 -17.35 -6.74 3.29
CA SER A 42 -18.46 -7.67 3.59
C SER A 42 -19.74 -6.92 3.97
N THR A 43 -19.62 -5.80 4.68
CA THR A 43 -20.76 -4.98 5.14
C THR A 43 -21.02 -3.75 4.28
N LEU A 44 -20.16 -3.48 3.29
CA LEU A 44 -20.27 -2.32 2.40
C LEU A 44 -21.56 -2.31 1.58
N THR A 45 -22.37 -1.27 1.73
CA THR A 45 -23.48 -1.04 0.79
C THR A 45 -22.93 -0.52 -0.53
N ILE A 46 -23.14 -1.25 -1.63
CA ILE A 46 -22.71 -0.82 -2.97
C ILE A 46 -23.73 0.18 -3.50
N THR A 47 -23.40 1.46 -3.39
CA THR A 47 -24.19 2.55 -3.99
C THR A 47 -23.82 2.73 -5.47
N ALA A 48 -24.60 3.53 -6.20
CA ALA A 48 -24.28 3.87 -7.59
C ALA A 48 -22.92 4.57 -7.73
N GLU A 49 -22.55 5.42 -6.76
CA GLU A 49 -21.26 6.11 -6.71
C GLU A 49 -20.12 5.12 -6.53
N VAL A 50 -20.26 4.16 -5.60
CA VAL A 50 -19.27 3.09 -5.40
C VAL A 50 -19.17 2.26 -6.67
N GLN A 51 -20.29 1.84 -7.25
CA GLN A 51 -20.28 1.06 -8.49
C GLN A 51 -19.58 1.80 -9.63
N GLN A 52 -19.81 3.11 -9.77
CA GLN A 52 -19.16 3.96 -10.76
C GLN A 52 -17.63 4.00 -10.59
N LEU A 53 -17.13 3.97 -9.35
CA LEU A 53 -15.69 3.92 -9.08
C LEU A 53 -15.05 2.62 -9.57
N PHE A 54 -15.80 1.53 -9.69
CA PHE A 54 -15.27 0.20 -10.03
C PHE A 54 -15.77 -0.33 -11.39
N ILE A 55 -16.26 0.55 -12.27
CA ILE A 55 -16.75 0.14 -13.59
C ILE A 55 -15.64 -0.56 -14.39
N LYS A 56 -16.00 -1.70 -15.02
CA LYS A 56 -15.11 -2.52 -15.86
C LYS A 56 -13.86 -3.02 -15.13
N ASN A 57 -13.97 -3.27 -13.83
CA ASN A 57 -12.90 -3.90 -13.06
C ASN A 57 -12.65 -5.36 -13.49
N ASP A 58 -11.43 -5.83 -13.31
CA ASP A 58 -10.99 -7.20 -13.65
C ASP A 58 -11.13 -8.21 -12.50
N PHE A 59 -11.65 -7.78 -11.35
CA PHE A 59 -11.78 -8.60 -10.14
C PHE A 59 -13.23 -8.95 -9.79
N ASN A 60 -14.13 -8.82 -10.77
CA ASN A 60 -15.54 -9.24 -10.71
C ASN A 60 -16.28 -8.73 -9.45
N GLU A 61 -16.06 -7.46 -9.09
CA GLU A 61 -16.71 -6.82 -7.94
C GLU A 61 -16.48 -7.52 -6.58
N HIS A 62 -15.37 -8.27 -6.45
CA HIS A 62 -15.02 -8.93 -5.19
C HIS A 62 -14.98 -7.92 -4.03
N ARG A 63 -15.90 -8.11 -3.08
CA ARG A 63 -16.20 -7.12 -2.03
C ARG A 63 -14.99 -6.79 -1.16
N GLY A 64 -14.17 -7.79 -0.82
CA GLY A 64 -12.92 -7.57 -0.07
C GLY A 64 -11.93 -6.68 -0.84
N THR A 65 -11.86 -6.84 -2.16
CA THR A 65 -11.00 -6.03 -3.04
C THR A 65 -11.49 -4.58 -3.13
N ILE A 66 -12.81 -4.39 -3.20
CA ILE A 66 -13.45 -3.07 -3.13
C ILE A 66 -13.13 -2.40 -1.79
N GLY A 67 -13.32 -3.10 -0.67
CA GLY A 67 -13.03 -2.59 0.67
C GLY A 67 -11.56 -2.18 0.83
N CYS A 68 -10.63 -3.01 0.35
CA CYS A 68 -9.19 -2.69 0.32
C CYS A 68 -8.92 -1.41 -0.50
N ALA A 69 -9.43 -1.33 -1.73
CA ALA A 69 -9.23 -0.16 -2.59
C ALA A 69 -9.80 1.14 -2.00
N LEU A 70 -11.00 1.09 -1.41
CA LEU A 70 -11.60 2.25 -0.75
C LEU A 70 -10.81 2.68 0.50
N SER A 71 -10.27 1.72 1.27
CA SER A 71 -9.45 2.01 2.45
C SER A 71 -8.21 2.83 2.09
N HIS A 72 -7.50 2.44 1.03
CA HIS A 72 -6.35 3.19 0.53
C HIS A 72 -6.75 4.51 -0.12
N MET A 73 -7.83 4.53 -0.92
CA MET A 73 -8.35 5.76 -1.52
C MET A 73 -8.67 6.82 -0.46
N HIS A 74 -9.29 6.45 0.66
CA HIS A 74 -9.59 7.38 1.74
C HIS A 74 -8.31 7.98 2.36
N LEU A 75 -7.24 7.20 2.49
CA LEU A 75 -5.94 7.73 2.94
C LEU A 75 -5.33 8.69 1.91
N TRP A 76 -5.44 8.41 0.62
CA TRP A 76 -4.97 9.34 -0.43
C TRP A 76 -5.73 10.66 -0.41
N LEU A 77 -7.06 10.60 -0.23
CA LEU A 77 -7.89 11.80 -0.05
C LEU A 77 -7.53 12.54 1.23
N HIS A 78 -7.33 11.83 2.34
CA HIS A 78 -6.91 12.41 3.62
C HIS A 78 -5.61 13.21 3.50
N ILE A 79 -4.61 12.67 2.77
CA ILE A 79 -3.36 13.37 2.47
C ILE A 79 -3.64 14.69 1.73
N ILE A 80 -4.50 14.65 0.71
CA ILE A 80 -4.82 15.81 -0.14
C ILE A 80 -5.58 16.89 0.64
N GLU A 81 -6.64 16.49 1.32
CA GLU A 81 -7.56 17.38 2.03
C GLU A 81 -6.87 18.09 3.19
N ASN A 82 -5.98 17.39 3.89
CA ASN A 82 -5.28 17.91 5.07
C ASN A 82 -3.88 18.47 4.73
N LYS A 83 -3.51 18.51 3.45
CA LYS A 83 -2.20 18.99 2.98
C LYS A 83 -1.02 18.31 3.70
N ILE A 84 -1.17 17.02 3.97
CA ILE A 84 -0.13 16.22 4.62
C ILE A 84 1.00 16.04 3.61
N PRO A 85 2.25 16.44 3.92
CA PRO A 85 3.34 16.35 2.96
C PRO A 85 3.58 14.92 2.46
N GLU A 86 3.39 13.94 3.34
CA GLU A 86 3.58 12.52 3.09
C GLU A 86 2.96 11.66 4.19
N LEU A 87 2.67 10.40 3.87
CA LEU A 87 2.14 9.42 4.81
C LEU A 87 2.76 8.05 4.54
N ILE A 88 3.18 7.37 5.60
CA ILE A 88 3.50 5.94 5.56
C ILE A 88 2.20 5.17 5.80
N ILE A 89 1.85 4.30 4.87
CA ILE A 89 0.65 3.47 4.90
C ILE A 89 1.08 2.02 5.07
N LEU A 90 0.58 1.37 6.11
CA LEU A 90 0.82 -0.04 6.42
C LEU A 90 -0.52 -0.78 6.50
N GLU A 91 -0.56 -2.05 6.13
CA GLU A 91 -1.62 -2.97 6.52
C GLU A 91 -1.25 -3.67 7.86
N ASP A 92 -2.24 -4.12 8.63
CA ASP A 92 -2.03 -4.71 9.96
C ASP A 92 -1.27 -6.05 9.98
N ASP A 93 -1.14 -6.69 8.82
CA ASP A 93 -0.38 -7.90 8.59
C ASP A 93 1.07 -7.62 8.12
N ALA A 94 1.49 -6.35 8.05
CA ALA A 94 2.88 -5.98 7.82
C ALA A 94 3.79 -6.48 8.96
N ARG A 95 4.88 -7.17 8.59
CA ARG A 95 5.93 -7.66 9.49
C ARG A 95 7.31 -7.22 9.00
N PHE A 96 8.21 -6.94 9.92
CA PHE A 96 9.52 -6.34 9.65
C PHE A 96 10.67 -7.33 9.96
N ASN A 97 11.64 -7.48 9.05
CA ASN A 97 12.81 -8.34 9.29
C ASN A 97 13.96 -7.61 10.00
N GLU A 98 13.96 -6.28 9.92
CA GLU A 98 15.00 -5.37 10.39
C GLU A 98 14.32 -4.13 10.99
N SER A 99 15.06 -3.29 11.72
CA SER A 99 14.52 -2.06 12.29
C SER A 99 13.83 -1.20 11.24
N PHE A 100 12.69 -0.60 11.62
CA PHE A 100 11.92 0.27 10.74
C PHE A 100 12.66 1.59 10.52
N GLU A 101 13.46 1.65 9.45
CA GLU A 101 14.11 2.87 9.01
C GLU A 101 13.26 3.58 7.95
N ILE A 102 13.24 4.91 8.03
CA ILE A 102 12.63 5.77 7.02
C ILE A 102 13.79 6.34 6.20
N PRO A 103 13.95 5.96 4.92
CA PRO A 103 15.07 6.46 4.12
C PRO A 103 14.81 7.89 3.66
N GLU A 104 15.89 8.63 3.45
CA GLU A 104 15.84 9.86 2.65
C GLU A 104 15.61 9.50 1.19
N LEU A 105 14.72 10.24 0.53
CA LEU A 105 14.29 9.99 -0.85
C LEU A 105 14.69 11.17 -1.75
N PRO A 106 15.02 10.92 -3.03
CA PRO A 106 15.34 11.98 -3.98
C PRO A 106 14.23 13.02 -4.10
N LEU A 107 14.60 14.27 -4.36
CA LEU A 107 13.61 15.34 -4.57
C LEU A 107 12.60 14.95 -5.67
N GLY A 108 11.32 15.18 -5.39
CA GLY A 108 10.24 14.89 -6.33
C GLY A 108 9.76 13.43 -6.35
N TRP A 109 10.16 12.60 -5.39
CA TRP A 109 9.59 11.26 -5.22
C TRP A 109 8.06 11.32 -4.99
N ASP A 110 7.34 10.34 -5.52
CA ASP A 110 5.88 10.23 -5.34
C ASP A 110 5.49 9.06 -4.47
N LEU A 111 6.15 7.91 -4.66
CA LEU A 111 5.79 6.63 -4.05
C LEU A 111 7.06 5.87 -3.68
N PHE A 112 7.10 5.36 -2.45
CA PHE A 112 8.18 4.50 -1.97
C PHE A 112 7.62 3.21 -1.39
N TYR A 113 8.08 2.06 -1.85
CA TYR A 113 7.66 0.77 -1.29
C TYR A 113 8.62 0.26 -0.21
N TYR A 114 8.07 -0.09 0.95
CA TYR A 114 8.80 -0.77 2.04
C TYR A 114 8.79 -2.29 1.85
N SER A 115 7.69 -2.82 1.33
CA SER A 115 7.52 -4.20 0.90
C SER A 115 7.85 -4.35 -0.57
N GLY A 116 8.61 -5.40 -0.92
CA GLY A 116 8.73 -5.85 -2.31
C GLY A 116 7.63 -6.85 -2.66
N PRO A 117 7.87 -7.73 -3.66
CA PRO A 117 7.00 -8.88 -3.91
C PRO A 117 6.85 -9.73 -2.65
N ALA A 118 5.75 -10.48 -2.54
CA ALA A 118 5.28 -11.16 -1.34
C ALA A 118 6.22 -12.24 -0.72
N PHE A 119 7.51 -12.26 -1.06
CA PHE A 119 8.51 -13.19 -0.55
C PHE A 119 9.67 -12.47 0.15
N LYS A 120 10.23 -13.12 1.17
CA LYS A 120 11.36 -12.61 1.95
C LYS A 120 12.62 -12.50 1.09
N SER A 121 13.39 -11.43 1.31
CA SER A 121 14.76 -11.25 0.77
C SER A 121 14.89 -11.18 -0.76
N ILE A 122 13.83 -10.80 -1.48
CA ILE A 122 13.93 -10.50 -2.91
C ILE A 122 14.65 -9.17 -3.12
N TYR A 123 15.57 -9.16 -4.08
CA TYR A 123 16.10 -7.97 -4.70
C TYR A 123 15.28 -7.69 -5.96
N PRO A 124 14.37 -6.70 -5.96
CA PRO A 124 13.67 -6.35 -7.20
C PRO A 124 14.71 -5.93 -8.25
N PRO A 125 14.52 -6.27 -9.53
CA PRO A 125 15.36 -5.73 -10.60
C PRO A 125 15.20 -4.20 -10.64
N GLY A 126 16.25 -3.48 -11.04
CA GLY A 126 16.18 -2.02 -11.19
C GLY A 126 17.51 -1.30 -11.00
N ILE A 127 17.45 0.02 -10.87
CA ILE A 127 18.60 0.92 -10.86
C ILE A 127 18.86 1.37 -9.43
N SER A 128 20.03 0.99 -8.91
CA SER A 128 20.50 1.44 -7.59
C SER A 128 20.68 2.95 -7.54
N ILE A 129 20.15 3.61 -6.52
CA ILE A 129 20.39 5.04 -6.26
C ILE A 129 21.49 5.21 -5.20
N ASN A 130 21.46 4.41 -4.14
CA ASN A 130 22.50 4.32 -3.11
C ASN A 130 22.45 2.92 -2.47
N ASP A 131 23.11 2.68 -1.34
CA ASP A 131 23.15 1.35 -0.71
C ASP A 131 21.80 0.83 -0.18
N LYS A 132 20.82 1.71 0.03
CA LYS A 132 19.51 1.36 0.61
C LYS A 132 18.40 1.35 -0.43
N ILE A 133 18.33 2.36 -1.29
CA ILE A 133 17.19 2.61 -2.18
C ILE A 133 17.53 2.43 -3.66
N MET A 134 16.50 2.10 -4.44
CA MET A 134 16.58 1.92 -5.89
C MET A 134 15.30 2.36 -6.59
N ILE A 135 15.41 2.57 -7.90
CA ILE A 135 14.25 2.67 -8.80
C ILE A 135 13.94 1.25 -9.29
N PRO A 136 12.75 0.69 -8.99
CA PRO A 136 12.40 -0.63 -9.48
C PRO A 136 12.23 -0.64 -11.00
N GLN A 137 12.74 -1.68 -11.65
CA GLN A 137 12.42 -2.01 -13.03
C GLN A 137 11.13 -2.82 -13.04
N PHE A 138 10.10 -2.28 -13.69
CA PHE A 138 8.83 -2.98 -13.79
C PHE A 138 8.91 -4.11 -14.83
N SER A 139 8.53 -5.31 -14.40
CA SER A 139 8.29 -6.46 -15.28
C SER A 139 6.92 -7.03 -14.97
N LYS A 140 6.40 -7.89 -15.85
CA LYS A 140 5.13 -8.60 -15.60
C LYS A 140 5.18 -9.46 -14.34
N ASP A 141 6.37 -9.88 -13.93
CA ASP A 141 6.59 -10.83 -12.84
C ASP A 141 6.86 -10.12 -11.51
N LEU A 142 7.22 -8.82 -11.55
CA LEU A 142 7.47 -8.00 -10.37
C LEU A 142 6.18 -7.33 -9.88
N HIS A 143 5.64 -7.85 -8.77
CA HIS A 143 4.42 -7.34 -8.15
C HIS A 143 4.75 -6.60 -6.84
N PHE A 144 4.37 -5.33 -6.75
CA PHE A 144 4.35 -4.60 -5.48
C PHE A 144 2.92 -4.64 -4.93
N THR A 145 2.78 -4.88 -3.63
CA THR A 145 1.50 -4.89 -2.94
C THR A 145 1.31 -3.61 -2.13
N THR A 146 0.10 -3.36 -1.65
CA THR A 146 -0.22 -2.24 -0.76
C THR A 146 0.12 -2.46 0.71
N LEU A 147 0.73 -3.60 1.04
CA LEU A 147 1.12 -3.99 2.41
C LEU A 147 1.87 -2.88 3.15
N SER A 148 2.81 -2.22 2.47
CA SER A 148 3.55 -1.10 3.06
C SER A 148 4.18 -0.17 2.02
N TYR A 149 3.77 1.10 2.04
CA TYR A 149 4.31 2.13 1.16
C TYR A 149 4.26 3.52 1.79
N ARG A 150 5.15 4.41 1.38
CA ARG A 150 5.11 5.85 1.64
C ARG A 150 4.54 6.55 0.43
N LEU A 151 3.64 7.49 0.64
CA LEU A 151 3.03 8.28 -0.43
C LEU A 151 3.24 9.77 -0.14
N SER A 152 3.77 10.52 -1.11
CA SER A 152 3.88 11.97 -0.99
C SER A 152 2.55 12.65 -1.34
N TYR A 153 2.38 13.91 -0.97
CA TYR A 153 1.24 14.73 -1.37
C TYR A 153 1.06 14.74 -2.90
N SER A 154 2.16 14.93 -3.65
CA SER A 154 2.16 14.86 -5.11
C SER A 154 1.71 13.49 -5.63
N GLY A 155 2.22 12.41 -5.04
CA GLY A 155 1.83 11.04 -5.38
C GLY A 155 0.34 10.80 -5.18
N ALA A 156 -0.22 11.25 -4.05
CA ALA A 156 -1.65 11.16 -3.76
C ALA A 156 -2.48 11.93 -4.80
N CYS A 157 -2.09 13.16 -5.15
CA CYS A 157 -2.76 13.93 -6.20
C CYS A 157 -2.76 13.22 -7.55
N LYS A 158 -1.64 12.58 -7.93
CA LYS A 158 -1.51 11.83 -9.19
C LYS A 158 -2.39 10.59 -9.21
N LEU A 159 -2.41 9.81 -8.12
CA LEU A 159 -3.27 8.63 -7.99
C LEU A 159 -4.75 9.00 -8.05
N ILE A 160 -5.20 9.99 -7.28
CA ILE A 160 -6.60 10.47 -7.32
C ILE A 160 -6.94 11.08 -8.68
N GLY A 161 -6.02 11.83 -9.29
CA GLY A 161 -6.21 12.39 -10.63
C GLY A 161 -6.38 11.31 -11.70
N ARG A 162 -5.65 10.19 -11.59
CA ARG A 162 -5.83 9.02 -12.44
C ARG A 162 -7.16 8.33 -12.16
N LEU A 163 -7.49 8.14 -10.88
CA LEU A 163 -8.71 7.46 -10.44
C LEU A 163 -9.96 8.16 -10.97
N LYS A 164 -10.02 9.49 -10.90
CA LYS A 164 -11.12 10.30 -11.44
C LYS A 164 -11.35 10.11 -12.95
N LYS A 165 -10.34 9.66 -13.70
CA LYS A 165 -10.43 9.48 -15.16
C LYS A 165 -10.88 8.08 -15.57
N ILE A 166 -10.53 7.04 -14.80
CA ILE A 166 -10.72 5.65 -15.22
C ILE A 166 -11.38 4.75 -14.18
N GLY A 167 -11.58 5.22 -12.95
CA GLY A 167 -11.96 4.38 -11.83
C GLY A 167 -10.87 3.38 -11.45
N PHE A 168 -11.19 2.54 -10.47
CA PHE A 168 -10.44 1.34 -10.13
C PHE A 168 -10.81 0.24 -11.13
N ASN A 169 -10.10 0.23 -12.26
CA ASN A 169 -10.21 -0.83 -13.27
C ASN A 169 -9.43 -2.10 -12.90
N ARG A 170 -8.64 -2.06 -11.81
CA ARG A 170 -7.90 -3.17 -11.20
C ARG A 170 -8.01 -3.11 -9.69
N ALA A 171 -7.61 -4.19 -9.02
CA ALA A 171 -7.28 -4.13 -7.59
C ALA A 171 -6.29 -2.99 -7.32
N VAL A 172 -6.29 -2.45 -6.09
CA VAL A 172 -5.59 -1.19 -5.77
C VAL A 172 -4.09 -1.23 -6.07
N ASP A 173 -3.43 -2.35 -5.82
CA ASP A 173 -2.03 -2.60 -6.15
C ASP A 173 -1.79 -2.56 -7.68
N GLY A 174 -2.63 -3.25 -8.44
CA GLY A 174 -2.64 -3.22 -9.91
C GLY A 174 -2.93 -1.83 -10.47
N PHE A 175 -3.84 -1.07 -9.84
CA PHE A 175 -4.15 0.30 -10.24
C PHE A 175 -2.97 1.24 -10.02
N ILE A 176 -2.30 1.14 -8.86
CA ILE A 176 -1.08 1.91 -8.59
C ILE A 176 0.00 1.56 -9.62
N ARG A 177 0.21 0.26 -9.89
CA ARG A 177 1.18 -0.23 -10.87
C ARG A 177 0.91 0.33 -12.27
N ASP A 178 -0.33 0.30 -12.72
CA ASP A 178 -0.76 0.84 -14.02
C ASP A 178 -0.67 2.38 -14.08
N THR A 179 -0.28 3.04 -12.97
CA THR A 179 -0.04 4.49 -12.85
C THR A 179 1.44 4.84 -12.70
N PHE A 180 2.35 3.86 -12.70
CA PHE A 180 3.79 4.10 -12.52
C PHE A 180 4.41 4.98 -13.61
N ASP A 181 3.84 5.01 -14.82
CA ASP A 181 4.22 5.92 -15.91
C ASP A 181 4.08 7.41 -15.53
N ARG A 182 3.37 7.72 -14.44
CA ARG A 182 3.12 9.08 -13.92
C ARG A 182 3.79 9.34 -12.58
N LEU A 183 4.43 8.34 -11.97
CA LEU A 183 4.96 8.40 -10.61
C LEU A 183 6.48 8.23 -10.61
N ASN A 184 7.17 9.04 -9.81
CA ASN A 184 8.55 8.81 -9.43
C ASN A 184 8.58 7.77 -8.29
N VAL A 185 8.77 6.50 -8.67
CA VAL A 185 8.68 5.34 -7.77
C VAL A 185 10.07 4.90 -7.30
N PHE A 186 10.17 4.60 -6.02
CA PHE A 186 11.36 4.05 -5.39
C PHE A 186 11.01 2.85 -4.50
N CYS A 187 11.99 2.03 -4.16
CA CYS A 187 11.84 0.97 -3.16
C CYS A 187 13.17 0.68 -2.46
N TYR A 188 13.12 -0.13 -1.41
CA TYR A 188 14.33 -0.73 -0.86
C TYR A 188 14.98 -1.72 -1.84
N LYS A 189 16.31 -1.75 -1.87
CA LYS A 189 17.08 -2.80 -2.56
C LYS A 189 16.78 -4.20 -2.05
N LYS A 190 16.59 -4.32 -0.74
CA LYS A 190 16.23 -5.56 -0.06
C LYS A 190 14.93 -5.28 0.69
N SER A 191 13.86 -5.98 0.33
CA SER A 191 12.56 -5.85 1.00
C SER A 191 12.70 -5.98 2.52
N ARG A 192 12.13 -5.02 3.25
CA ARG A 192 12.17 -4.99 4.73
C ARG A 192 10.87 -5.41 5.37
N VAL A 193 9.78 -5.33 4.61
CA VAL A 193 8.43 -5.65 5.07
C VAL A 193 7.87 -6.82 4.26
N TYR A 194 7.22 -7.74 4.96
CA TYR A 194 6.59 -8.95 4.39
C TYR A 194 5.26 -9.23 5.10
N PRO A 195 4.32 -9.91 4.45
CA PRO A 195 3.04 -10.23 5.08
C PRO A 195 3.22 -11.29 6.17
N ALA A 196 2.41 -11.25 7.22
CA ALA A 196 2.37 -12.29 8.23
C ALA A 196 2.03 -13.65 7.60
N ASN A 197 2.82 -14.69 7.89
CA ASN A 197 2.68 -16.01 7.26
C ASN A 197 1.42 -16.79 7.70
N ASP A 198 0.73 -16.30 8.72
CA ASP A 198 -0.34 -16.93 9.49
C ASP A 198 -1.69 -16.21 9.38
N LEU A 199 -1.75 -15.08 8.68
CA LEU A 199 -2.97 -14.34 8.42
C LEU A 199 -3.39 -14.57 6.97
N GLU A 200 -4.45 -15.36 6.75
CA GLU A 200 -5.05 -15.47 5.42
C GLU A 200 -5.48 -14.08 4.94
N SER A 201 -4.98 -13.65 3.78
CA SER A 201 -5.49 -12.45 3.13
C SER A 201 -6.91 -12.74 2.65
N GLU A 202 -7.90 -11.96 3.11
CA GLU A 202 -9.28 -12.06 2.60
C GLU A 202 -9.39 -11.66 1.13
N VAL A 203 -8.38 -10.97 0.61
CA VAL A 203 -8.18 -10.84 -0.83
C VAL A 203 -7.63 -12.17 -1.31
N ASN A 204 -8.49 -12.98 -1.91
CA ASN A 204 -8.13 -14.26 -2.51
C ASN A 204 -6.85 -14.09 -3.36
N PRO A 205 -5.80 -14.91 -3.15
CA PRO A 205 -4.60 -14.87 -3.96
C PRO A 205 -4.88 -15.53 -5.31
N THR A 206 -5.81 -14.99 -6.11
CA THR A 206 -6.04 -15.44 -7.48
C THR A 206 -4.87 -15.09 -8.41
N PHE A 207 -3.85 -14.37 -7.92
CA PHE A 207 -2.57 -14.16 -8.60
C PHE A 207 -1.47 -15.14 -8.15
N LYS A 208 -1.82 -16.33 -7.63
CA LYS A 208 -0.85 -17.44 -7.43
C LYS A 208 -0.43 -18.17 -8.72
N CYS A 209 -0.93 -17.80 -9.89
CA CYS A 209 -0.56 -18.41 -11.16
C CYS A 209 -0.38 -17.35 -12.24
N PHE A 210 0.84 -16.83 -12.40
CA PHE A 210 1.59 -16.96 -13.65
C PHE A 210 3.06 -17.01 -13.25
N LEU A 211 3.68 -18.16 -13.54
CA LEU A 211 5.12 -18.42 -13.42
C LEU A 211 5.97 -17.35 -14.12
#